data_AF-A0A2V7X323-F1
#
_entry.id   AF-A0A2V7X323-F1
#
_cell.length_a   1.000
_cell.length_b   1.000
_cell.length_c   1.000
_cell.angle_alpha   90.00
_cell.angle_beta   90.00
_cell.angle_gamma   90.00
#
_symmetry.space_group_name_H-M   'P 1'
#
loop_
_entity.id
_entity.type
_entity.pdbx_description
1 polymer ?
#
loop_
_entity_poly.entity_id
_entity_poly.type
_entity_poly.pdbx_seq_one_letter_code
_entity_poly.pdbx_strand_id
1 'polypeptide(L)'
;MARDLTLAAAATAGALAVQVVRHLEAIRGYRAPPLPAFDAYVYVAMAEHPTVFTVAPWGHRILTPWLARAVPFAPLSLAFPVVIVASFALACLLLFAFLRRRGHRPWAASLGVALFALSPPVGELIAAPFLVEPLACALLVALLLALEMESGLGTLALIAVLGVLAKEVVLLFLPVVYFATRKESRGGAARNGTVVLALATVTLLLLRLVWTPHLHTPLPDLGTERFRLIGSSLLLEPGRWLGVAALGGLTPVAIAGALRASARPFLRRYGWVLAATLVQPLLAHYAIQQVIGEMTRYLLYAVPVLVCLVLLAFDRVVPNMETPPPDPEARAPFARIAAAGAVLAVVVPLLVVDRYRRLDLQGRRDGNYILGFCHGTLGTARKLRDGAAVLLRMDERRFDPQRFEPGMLRRVGQRAPVPHERGVHAIGPGHPGAALLHPGPDGGDAGHERGPRHAAARLRQWACARGRHGGPGADATPLPRPRGSALPRGQPADPGDRGRGHRGAALRHRLFAYSPITLTRTRLGRRPSNSP
;
A
#
# COMPACT_ATOMS: atom_id res chain seq x y z
N MET A 1 -24.27 -27.78 -6.79
CA MET A 1 -22.98 -27.10 -7.02
C MET A 1 -23.06 -26.01 -8.09
N ALA A 2 -23.41 -26.29 -9.35
CA ALA A 2 -23.46 -25.24 -10.40
C ALA A 2 -24.43 -24.09 -10.05
N ARG A 3 -25.66 -24.42 -9.65
CA ARG A 3 -26.67 -23.44 -9.19
C ARG A 3 -26.18 -22.60 -8.00
N ASP A 4 -25.48 -23.22 -7.06
CA ASP A 4 -24.96 -22.55 -5.86
C ASP A 4 -23.86 -21.56 -6.21
N LEU A 5 -22.98 -21.93 -7.14
CA LEU A 5 -21.93 -21.05 -7.66
C LEU A 5 -22.52 -19.88 -8.44
N THR A 6 -23.57 -20.09 -9.23
CA THR A 6 -24.29 -19.01 -9.91
C THR A 6 -24.89 -18.02 -8.91
N LEU A 7 -25.50 -18.52 -7.83
CA LEU A 7 -26.03 -17.67 -6.76
C LEU A 7 -24.92 -16.87 -6.06
N ALA A 8 -23.79 -17.52 -5.77
CA ALA A 8 -22.61 -16.86 -5.18
C ALA A 8 -22.04 -15.77 -6.09
N ALA A 9 -21.90 -16.06 -7.39
CA ALA A 9 -21.41 -15.12 -8.38
C ALA A 9 -22.37 -13.93 -8.54
N ALA A 10 -23.68 -14.17 -8.57
CA ALA A 10 -24.70 -13.12 -8.64
C ALA A 10 -24.67 -12.22 -7.39
N ALA A 11 -24.60 -12.81 -6.19
CA ALA A 11 -24.47 -12.05 -4.94
C ALA A 11 -23.18 -11.22 -4.89
N THR A 12 -22.06 -11.81 -5.33
CA THR A 12 -20.76 -11.13 -5.44
C THR A 12 -20.83 -9.96 -6.39
N ALA A 13 -21.31 -10.18 -7.62
CA ALA A 13 -21.40 -9.16 -8.65
C ALA A 13 -22.33 -8.01 -8.23
N GLY A 14 -23.52 -8.33 -7.69
CA GLY A 14 -24.47 -7.33 -7.20
C GLY A 14 -23.91 -6.49 -6.06
N ALA A 15 -23.32 -7.12 -5.03
CA ALA A 15 -22.79 -6.41 -3.88
C ALA A 15 -21.57 -5.53 -4.24
N LEU A 16 -20.65 -6.04 -5.06
CA LEU A 16 -19.50 -5.26 -5.52
C LEU A 16 -19.91 -4.14 -6.48
N ALA A 17 -20.90 -4.36 -7.34
CA ALA A 17 -21.45 -3.30 -8.20
C ALA A 17 -22.02 -2.16 -7.34
N VAL A 18 -22.77 -2.48 -6.28
CA VAL A 18 -23.26 -1.47 -5.32
C VAL A 18 -22.09 -0.69 -4.71
N GLN A 19 -21.03 -1.35 -4.24
CA GLN A 19 -19.87 -0.65 -3.70
C GLN A 19 -19.15 0.23 -4.72
N VAL A 20 -18.91 -0.28 -5.92
CA VAL A 20 -18.27 0.47 -7.01
C VAL A 20 -19.11 1.69 -7.38
N VAL A 21 -20.43 1.56 -7.48
CA VAL A 21 -21.33 2.71 -7.75
C VAL A 21 -21.26 3.73 -6.61
N ARG A 22 -21.31 3.30 -5.35
CA ARG A 22 -21.22 4.18 -4.17
C ARG A 22 -19.91 4.96 -4.10
N HIS A 23 -18.83 4.39 -4.62
CA HIS A 23 -17.48 4.97 -4.58
C HIS A 23 -16.97 5.43 -5.95
N LEU A 24 -17.84 5.51 -6.96
CA LEU A 24 -17.47 5.82 -8.33
C LEU A 24 -16.81 7.20 -8.47
N GLU A 25 -17.29 8.18 -7.70
CA GLU A 25 -16.72 9.53 -7.69
C GLU A 25 -15.29 9.53 -7.13
N ALA A 26 -15.04 8.81 -6.05
CA ALA A 26 -13.70 8.64 -5.48
C ALA A 26 -12.76 7.97 -6.49
N ILE A 27 -13.21 6.88 -7.14
CA ILE A 27 -12.44 6.19 -8.18
C ILE A 27 -12.12 7.13 -9.35
N ARG A 28 -13.09 7.93 -9.81
CA ARG A 28 -12.89 8.92 -10.88
C ARG A 28 -11.91 10.03 -10.48
N GLY A 29 -11.86 10.39 -9.19
CA GLY A 29 -10.94 11.39 -8.65
C GLY A 29 -9.47 11.08 -8.91
N TYR A 30 -9.09 9.80 -9.00
CA TYR A 30 -7.69 9.39 -9.22
C TYR A 30 -7.28 9.29 -10.70
N ARG A 31 -8.13 9.72 -11.63
CA ARG A 31 -7.78 9.79 -13.06
C ARG A 31 -6.82 10.93 -13.39
N ALA A 32 -6.65 11.89 -12.47
CA ALA A 32 -5.66 12.95 -12.54
C ALA A 32 -4.76 12.88 -11.29
N PRO A 33 -3.46 13.21 -11.39
CA PRO A 33 -2.65 13.42 -10.19
C PRO A 33 -3.32 14.47 -9.31
N PRO A 34 -3.44 14.25 -7.98
CA PRO A 34 -2.58 13.37 -7.16
C PRO A 34 -3.15 11.97 -6.82
N LEU A 35 -2.26 10.98 -6.72
CA LEU A 35 -2.56 9.64 -6.16
C LEU A 35 -2.86 9.74 -4.64
N PRO A 36 -3.66 8.81 -4.08
CA PRO A 36 -4.24 8.96 -2.73
C PRO A 36 -3.24 8.96 -1.59
N ALA A 37 -2.17 8.20 -1.73
CA ALA A 37 -1.23 7.92 -0.67
C ALA A 37 0.14 7.63 -1.25
N PHE A 38 1.17 7.80 -0.43
CA PHE A 38 2.57 7.56 -0.78
C PHE A 38 2.81 6.18 -1.42
N ASP A 39 2.19 5.14 -0.87
CA ASP A 39 2.36 3.77 -1.34
C ASP A 39 1.78 3.56 -2.74
N ALA A 40 0.71 4.27 -3.11
CA ALA A 40 0.17 4.28 -4.47
C ALA A 40 1.20 4.72 -5.52
N TYR A 41 2.01 5.76 -5.21
CA TYR A 41 3.10 6.20 -6.09
C TYR A 41 4.15 5.10 -6.29
N VAL A 42 4.48 4.37 -5.22
CA VAL A 42 5.42 3.24 -5.27
C VAL A 42 4.86 2.11 -6.14
N TYR A 43 3.61 1.71 -5.93
CA TYR A 43 3.01 0.61 -6.68
C TYR A 43 2.81 0.94 -8.16
N VAL A 44 2.44 2.18 -8.50
CA VAL A 44 2.35 2.61 -9.89
C VAL A 44 3.72 2.52 -10.57
N ALA A 45 4.79 3.00 -9.94
CA ALA A 45 6.14 2.85 -10.46
C ALA A 45 6.55 1.38 -10.64
N MET A 46 6.20 0.51 -9.69
CA MET A 46 6.44 -0.93 -9.80
C MET A 46 5.66 -1.56 -10.96
N ALA A 47 4.42 -1.12 -11.21
CA ALA A 47 3.63 -1.62 -12.32
C ALA A 47 4.20 -1.14 -13.68
N GLU A 48 4.60 0.13 -13.79
CA GLU A 48 5.26 0.65 -15.01
C GLU A 48 6.56 -0.11 -15.31
N HIS A 49 7.32 -0.44 -14.27
CA HIS A 49 8.64 -1.05 -14.37
C HIS A 49 8.83 -2.22 -13.39
N PRO A 50 8.20 -3.39 -13.66
CA PRO A 50 8.16 -4.52 -12.73
C PRO A 50 9.52 -5.13 -12.41
N THR A 51 10.52 -4.88 -13.28
CA THR A 51 11.88 -5.37 -13.11
C THR A 51 12.79 -4.39 -12.37
N VAL A 52 12.40 -3.14 -12.11
CA VAL A 52 13.38 -2.08 -11.81
C VAL A 52 13.23 -1.44 -10.43
N PHE A 53 12.20 -1.78 -9.65
CA PHE A 53 11.86 -0.93 -8.52
C PHE A 53 11.40 -1.69 -7.28
N THR A 54 12.17 -1.58 -6.20
CA THR A 54 11.82 -2.10 -4.87
C THR A 54 12.25 -1.09 -3.79
N VAL A 55 11.29 -0.65 -2.97
CA VAL A 55 11.47 0.27 -1.84
C VAL A 55 10.89 -0.37 -0.58
N ALA A 56 11.70 -0.77 0.40
CA ALA A 56 11.15 -1.38 1.63
C ALA A 56 10.25 -0.39 2.41
N PRO A 57 9.14 -0.84 3.04
CA PRO A 57 8.56 -2.20 2.96
C PRO A 57 7.68 -2.43 1.72
N TRP A 58 7.27 -1.38 1.00
CA TRP A 58 6.29 -1.45 -0.09
C TRP A 58 6.73 -2.25 -1.32
N GLY A 59 8.03 -2.23 -1.62
CA GLY A 59 8.65 -2.88 -2.76
C GLY A 59 8.68 -4.40 -2.68
N HIS A 60 8.39 -4.97 -1.50
CA HIS A 60 8.23 -6.42 -1.36
C HIS A 60 6.81 -6.88 -1.76
N ARG A 61 5.87 -5.95 -1.94
CA ARG A 61 4.47 -6.18 -2.30
C ARG A 61 4.32 -6.23 -3.83
N ILE A 62 4.98 -7.20 -4.45
CA ILE A 62 5.16 -7.27 -5.90
C ILE A 62 3.93 -7.76 -6.67
N LEU A 63 3.07 -8.60 -6.06
CA LEU A 63 2.01 -9.29 -6.82
C LEU A 63 0.98 -8.33 -7.40
N THR A 64 0.44 -7.42 -6.59
CA THR A 64 -0.61 -6.49 -7.06
C THR A 64 -0.12 -5.57 -8.18
N PRO A 65 1.06 -4.90 -8.08
CA PRO A 65 1.62 -4.14 -9.19
C PRO A 65 1.84 -4.97 -10.46
N TRP A 66 2.33 -6.21 -10.32
CA TRP A 66 2.56 -7.09 -11.47
C TRP A 66 1.24 -7.50 -12.14
N LEU A 67 0.21 -7.82 -11.35
CA LEU A 67 -1.12 -8.10 -11.89
C LEU A 67 -1.70 -6.87 -12.59
N ALA A 68 -1.53 -5.66 -12.03
CA ALA A 68 -1.97 -4.43 -12.67
C ALA A 68 -1.26 -4.21 -14.02
N ARG A 69 0.05 -4.49 -14.09
CA ARG A 69 0.81 -4.44 -15.34
C ARG A 69 0.37 -5.48 -16.37
N ALA A 70 -0.11 -6.63 -15.91
CA ALA A 70 -0.59 -7.71 -16.76
C ALA A 70 -1.99 -7.46 -17.33
N VAL A 71 -2.76 -6.47 -16.83
CA VAL A 71 -4.05 -6.09 -17.40
C VAL A 71 -3.81 -5.48 -18.79
N PRO A 72 -4.25 -6.14 -19.88
CA PRO A 72 -3.91 -5.72 -21.23
C PRO A 72 -4.66 -4.44 -21.61
N PHE A 73 -3.98 -3.56 -22.35
CA PHE A 73 -4.56 -2.35 -22.97
C PHE A 73 -5.24 -1.35 -22.02
N ALA A 74 -5.05 -1.47 -20.70
CA ALA A 74 -5.60 -0.55 -19.72
C ALA A 74 -4.53 0.41 -19.20
N PRO A 75 -4.82 1.72 -19.09
CA PRO A 75 -3.97 2.62 -18.32
C PRO A 75 -3.95 2.17 -16.85
N LEU A 76 -2.83 2.40 -16.14
CA LEU A 76 -2.68 1.94 -14.75
C LEU A 76 -3.76 2.49 -13.81
N SER A 77 -4.27 3.69 -14.07
CA SER A 77 -5.39 4.30 -13.34
C SER A 77 -6.70 3.50 -13.45
N LEU A 78 -6.84 2.61 -14.44
CA LEU A 78 -7.94 1.65 -14.57
C LEU A 78 -7.51 0.23 -14.19
N ALA A 79 -6.27 -0.15 -14.48
CA ALA A 79 -5.78 -1.50 -14.20
C ALA A 79 -5.80 -1.84 -12.70
N PHE A 80 -5.37 -0.93 -11.82
CA PHE A 80 -5.43 -1.19 -10.38
C PHE A 80 -6.87 -1.33 -9.85
N PRO A 81 -7.84 -0.44 -10.18
CA PRO A 81 -9.24 -0.68 -9.82
C PRO A 81 -9.76 -2.05 -10.29
N VAL A 82 -9.42 -2.47 -11.51
CA VAL A 82 -9.81 -3.79 -12.04
C VAL A 82 -9.22 -4.91 -11.17
N VAL A 83 -7.93 -4.86 -10.85
CA VAL A 83 -7.27 -5.86 -9.99
C VAL A 83 -7.89 -5.89 -8.59
N ILE A 84 -8.25 -4.73 -8.02
CA ILE A 84 -8.88 -4.64 -6.70
C ILE A 84 -10.26 -5.27 -6.70
N VAL A 85 -11.11 -4.91 -7.66
CA VAL A 85 -12.46 -5.49 -7.79
C VAL A 85 -12.37 -6.98 -8.07
N ALA A 86 -11.46 -7.42 -8.93
CA ALA A 86 -11.23 -8.84 -9.21
C ALA A 86 -10.74 -9.60 -7.96
N SER A 87 -9.86 -8.98 -7.15
CA SER A 87 -9.38 -9.58 -5.91
C SER A 87 -10.49 -9.72 -4.87
N PHE A 88 -11.38 -8.73 -4.73
CA PHE A 88 -12.56 -8.86 -3.87
C PHE A 88 -13.55 -9.88 -4.40
N ALA A 89 -13.78 -9.95 -5.71
CA ALA A 89 -14.62 -10.97 -6.32
C ALA A 89 -14.06 -12.38 -6.02
N LEU A 90 -12.74 -12.56 -6.15
CA LEU A 90 -12.07 -13.80 -5.77
C LEU A 90 -12.24 -14.10 -4.27
N ALA A 91 -12.02 -13.13 -3.39
CA ALA A 91 -12.22 -13.29 -1.95
C ALA A 91 -13.66 -13.71 -1.61
N CYS A 92 -14.67 -13.11 -2.26
CA CYS A 92 -16.08 -13.46 -2.11
C CYS A 92 -16.37 -14.91 -2.53
N LEU A 93 -15.89 -15.34 -3.70
CA LEU A 93 -16.11 -16.71 -4.18
C LEU A 93 -15.39 -17.75 -3.30
N LEU A 94 -14.18 -17.44 -2.84
CA LEU A 94 -13.46 -18.29 -1.88
C LEU A 94 -14.18 -18.33 -0.52
N LEU A 95 -14.72 -17.20 -0.05
CA LEU A 95 -15.48 -17.12 1.18
C LEU A 95 -16.77 -17.94 1.09
N PHE A 96 -17.47 -17.88 -0.05
CA PHE A 96 -18.62 -18.75 -0.31
C PHE A 96 -18.26 -20.22 -0.17
N ALA A 97 -17.18 -20.65 -0.83
CA ALA A 97 -16.71 -22.03 -0.77
C ALA A 97 -16.31 -22.43 0.66
N PHE A 98 -15.64 -21.54 1.39
CA PHE A 98 -15.30 -21.75 2.80
C PHE A 98 -16.54 -21.91 3.67
N LEU A 99 -17.53 -21.02 3.54
CA LEU A 99 -18.80 -21.10 4.28
C LEU A 99 -19.58 -22.37 3.95
N ARG A 100 -19.64 -22.77 2.68
CA ARG A 100 -20.25 -24.05 2.25
C ARG A 100 -19.55 -25.24 2.88
N ARG A 101 -18.21 -25.22 2.92
CA ARG A 101 -17.41 -26.29 3.51
C ARG A 101 -17.58 -26.36 5.03
N ARG A 102 -17.84 -25.23 5.69
CA ARG A 102 -18.23 -25.17 7.11
C ARG A 102 -19.65 -25.70 7.39
N GLY A 103 -20.42 -26.03 6.35
CA GLY A 103 -21.78 -26.56 6.45
C GLY A 103 -22.87 -25.50 6.30
N HIS A 104 -22.57 -24.23 6.04
CA HIS A 104 -23.64 -23.24 5.83
C HIS A 104 -24.37 -23.50 4.51
N ARG A 105 -25.71 -23.42 4.52
CA ARG A 105 -26.60 -23.50 3.34
C ARG A 105 -26.20 -22.53 2.23
N PRO A 106 -26.51 -22.82 0.95
CA PRO A 106 -26.14 -21.95 -0.17
C PRO A 106 -26.62 -20.51 0.00
N TRP A 107 -27.87 -20.30 0.41
CA TRP A 107 -28.42 -18.96 0.62
C TRP A 107 -27.70 -18.21 1.75
N ALA A 108 -27.31 -18.91 2.83
CA ALA A 108 -26.65 -18.31 3.99
C ALA A 108 -25.19 -17.98 3.68
N ALA A 109 -24.52 -18.85 2.92
CA ALA A 109 -23.19 -18.57 2.38
C ALA A 109 -23.23 -17.35 1.44
N SER A 110 -24.23 -17.24 0.55
CA SER A 110 -24.43 -16.06 -0.31
C SER A 110 -24.72 -14.79 0.50
N LEU A 111 -25.50 -14.88 1.59
CA LEU A 111 -25.71 -13.77 2.51
C LEU A 111 -24.39 -13.35 3.17
N GLY A 112 -23.58 -14.31 3.63
CA GLY A 112 -22.26 -14.03 4.20
C GLY A 112 -21.32 -13.32 3.21
N VAL A 113 -21.35 -13.72 1.94
CA VAL A 113 -20.62 -13.03 0.86
C VAL A 113 -21.11 -11.60 0.67
N ALA A 114 -22.43 -11.39 0.65
CA ALA A 114 -22.99 -10.05 0.53
C ALA A 114 -22.60 -9.17 1.74
N LEU A 115 -22.64 -9.72 2.97
CA LEU A 115 -22.20 -9.02 4.18
C LEU A 115 -20.71 -8.65 4.12
N PHE A 116 -19.85 -9.56 3.65
CA PHE A 116 -18.43 -9.26 3.44
C PHE A 116 -18.23 -8.14 2.41
N ALA A 117 -18.81 -8.29 1.22
CA ALA A 117 -18.66 -7.32 0.13
C ALA A 117 -19.22 -5.93 0.47
N LEU A 118 -20.33 -5.88 1.23
CA LEU A 118 -20.96 -4.64 1.67
C LEU A 118 -20.34 -4.05 2.96
N SER A 119 -19.34 -4.72 3.53
CA SER A 119 -18.70 -4.23 4.77
C SER A 119 -17.94 -2.92 4.55
N PRO A 120 -17.84 -2.04 5.58
CA PRO A 120 -17.12 -0.78 5.45
C PRO A 120 -15.66 -0.89 4.96
N PRO A 121 -14.84 -1.87 5.40
CA PRO A 121 -13.47 -2.03 4.91
C PRO A 121 -13.36 -2.27 3.41
N VAL A 122 -14.33 -2.98 2.81
CA VAL A 122 -14.36 -3.22 1.35
C VAL A 122 -14.67 -1.93 0.60
N GLY A 123 -15.64 -1.14 1.07
CA GLY A 123 -15.97 0.15 0.48
C GLY A 123 -14.80 1.14 0.50
N GLU A 124 -14.11 1.24 1.65
CA GLU A 124 -12.92 2.09 1.80
C GLU A 124 -11.79 1.70 0.83
N LEU A 125 -11.54 0.41 0.66
CA LEU A 125 -10.52 -0.09 -0.25
C LEU A 125 -10.89 0.01 -1.74
N ILE A 126 -12.18 -0.08 -2.07
CA ILE A 126 -12.68 0.24 -3.41
C ILE A 126 -12.51 1.73 -3.71
N ALA A 127 -12.73 2.58 -2.71
CA ALA A 127 -12.53 4.03 -2.82
C ALA A 127 -11.05 4.42 -2.93
N ALA A 128 -10.09 3.54 -2.59
CA ALA A 128 -8.66 3.80 -2.68
C ALA A 128 -7.98 2.77 -3.61
N PRO A 129 -8.12 2.93 -4.95
CA PRO A 129 -7.92 1.84 -5.89
C PRO A 129 -6.45 1.58 -6.26
N PHE A 130 -5.51 1.75 -5.32
CA PHE A 130 -4.08 1.43 -5.52
C PHE A 130 -3.51 0.58 -4.39
N LEU A 131 -4.35 0.21 -3.43
CA LEU A 131 -3.93 -0.53 -2.25
C LEU A 131 -3.85 -2.03 -2.54
N VAL A 132 -2.98 -2.74 -1.82
CA VAL A 132 -2.64 -4.15 -2.10
C VAL A 132 -3.43 -5.15 -1.24
N GLU A 133 -4.15 -4.64 -0.24
CA GLU A 133 -4.95 -5.39 0.73
C GLU A 133 -5.94 -6.39 0.12
N PRO A 134 -6.68 -6.04 -0.95
CA PRO A 134 -7.73 -6.92 -1.45
C PRO A 134 -7.19 -8.28 -1.89
N LEU A 135 -6.02 -8.31 -2.53
CA LEU A 135 -5.37 -9.55 -2.93
C LEU A 135 -4.86 -10.35 -1.71
N ALA A 136 -4.26 -9.68 -0.73
CA ALA A 136 -3.82 -10.33 0.51
C ALA A 136 -5.01 -10.93 1.28
N CYS A 137 -6.17 -10.26 1.28
CA CYS A 137 -7.39 -10.78 1.87
C CYS A 137 -7.92 -12.00 1.10
N ALA A 138 -7.91 -11.97 -0.23
CA ALA A 138 -8.29 -13.13 -1.04
C ALA A 138 -7.39 -14.34 -0.73
N LEU A 139 -6.07 -14.13 -0.59
CA LEU A 139 -5.11 -15.17 -0.22
C LEU A 139 -5.29 -15.67 1.22
N LEU A 140 -5.67 -14.80 2.15
CA LEU A 140 -6.06 -15.21 3.50
C LEU A 140 -7.30 -16.12 3.46
N VAL A 141 -8.35 -15.74 2.73
CA VAL A 141 -9.55 -16.58 2.59
C VAL A 141 -9.23 -17.89 1.86
N ALA A 142 -8.35 -17.86 0.86
CA ALA A 142 -7.83 -19.07 0.21
C ALA A 142 -7.13 -19.99 1.21
N LEU A 143 -6.33 -19.45 2.13
CA LEU A 143 -5.67 -20.22 3.20
C LEU A 143 -6.70 -20.86 4.13
N LEU A 144 -7.73 -20.12 4.56
CA LEU A 144 -8.81 -20.66 5.41
C LEU A 144 -9.57 -21.78 4.70
N LEU A 145 -9.90 -21.60 3.42
CA LEU A 145 -10.51 -22.65 2.59
C LEU A 145 -9.59 -23.85 2.45
N ALA A 146 -8.30 -23.65 2.16
CA ALA A 146 -7.34 -24.74 2.02
C ALA A 146 -7.23 -25.58 3.31
N LEU A 147 -7.33 -24.96 4.49
CA LEU A 147 -7.35 -25.66 5.78
C LEU A 147 -8.64 -26.46 6.01
N GLU A 148 -9.80 -25.97 5.58
CA GLU A 148 -11.06 -26.73 5.64
C GLU A 148 -11.14 -27.85 4.60
N MET A 149 -10.38 -27.72 3.53
CA MET A 149 -10.24 -28.73 2.47
C MET A 149 -9.10 -29.70 2.76
N GLU A 150 -8.44 -29.59 3.92
CA GLU A 150 -7.30 -30.42 4.33
C GLU A 150 -6.22 -30.49 3.24
N SER A 151 -5.97 -29.33 2.61
CA SER A 151 -5.04 -29.23 1.50
C SER A 151 -3.62 -29.58 1.95
N GLY A 152 -2.89 -30.25 1.05
CA GLY A 152 -1.50 -30.62 1.31
C GLY A 152 -0.59 -29.42 1.56
N LEU A 153 0.54 -29.69 2.21
CA LEU A 153 1.54 -28.70 2.62
C LEU A 153 2.00 -27.78 1.48
N GLY A 154 2.13 -28.31 0.26
CA GLY A 154 2.50 -27.53 -0.93
C GLY A 154 1.52 -26.41 -1.27
N THR A 155 0.21 -26.66 -1.14
CA THR A 155 -0.83 -25.65 -1.36
C THR A 155 -0.80 -24.57 -0.29
N LEU A 156 -0.67 -24.96 0.98
CA LEU A 156 -0.55 -24.01 2.10
C LEU A 156 0.69 -23.13 1.95
N ALA A 157 1.83 -23.73 1.57
CA ALA A 157 3.08 -23.02 1.33
C ALA A 157 2.96 -22.05 0.15
N LEU A 158 2.37 -22.45 -0.98
CA LEU A 158 2.13 -21.57 -2.12
C LEU A 158 1.30 -20.36 -1.73
N ILE A 159 0.16 -20.58 -1.06
CA ILE A 159 -0.73 -19.50 -0.63
C ILE A 159 -0.01 -18.56 0.34
N ALA A 160 0.80 -19.09 1.26
CA ALA A 160 1.57 -18.29 2.21
C ALA A 160 2.65 -17.45 1.52
N VAL A 161 3.41 -18.04 0.58
CA VAL A 161 4.43 -17.33 -0.22
C VAL A 161 3.77 -16.22 -1.03
N LEU A 162 2.71 -16.54 -1.80
CA LEU A 162 1.96 -15.53 -2.53
C LEU A 162 1.39 -14.46 -1.59
N GLY A 163 0.89 -14.87 -0.43
CA GLY A 163 0.35 -13.98 0.59
C GLY A 163 1.36 -12.93 1.03
N VAL A 164 2.60 -13.33 1.32
CA VAL A 164 3.68 -12.41 1.70
C VAL A 164 4.13 -11.53 0.54
N LEU A 165 4.17 -12.05 -0.68
CA LEU A 165 4.46 -11.27 -1.89
C LEU A 165 3.34 -10.28 -2.26
N ALA A 166 2.11 -10.51 -1.79
CA ALA A 166 1.03 -9.54 -1.85
C ALA A 166 1.15 -8.52 -0.71
N LYS A 167 1.30 -8.99 0.53
CA LYS A 167 1.49 -8.18 1.73
C LYS A 167 2.11 -8.98 2.88
N GLU A 168 3.17 -8.43 3.45
CA GLU A 168 3.98 -9.06 4.51
C GLU A 168 3.18 -9.39 5.79
N VAL A 169 2.08 -8.67 6.04
CA VAL A 169 1.19 -8.94 7.19
C VAL A 169 0.64 -10.36 7.20
N VAL A 170 0.60 -11.05 6.05
CA VAL A 170 0.12 -12.43 5.98
C VAL A 170 0.88 -13.36 6.91
N LEU A 171 2.16 -13.08 7.21
CA LEU A 171 2.95 -13.81 8.22
C LEU A 171 2.25 -13.88 9.58
N LEU A 172 1.56 -12.81 10.01
CA LEU A 172 0.86 -12.77 11.28
C LEU A 172 -0.31 -13.76 11.35
N PHE A 173 -0.88 -14.14 10.20
CA PHE A 173 -2.02 -15.05 10.14
C PHE A 173 -1.59 -16.53 10.07
N LEU A 174 -0.35 -16.84 9.67
CA LEU A 174 0.12 -18.21 9.47
C LEU A 174 0.07 -19.14 10.71
N PRO A 175 0.13 -18.67 11.97
CA PRO A 175 -0.12 -19.53 13.12
C PRO A 175 -1.52 -20.21 13.09
N VAL A 176 -2.47 -19.69 12.30
CA VAL A 176 -3.75 -20.36 12.05
C VAL A 176 -3.57 -21.78 11.50
N VAL A 177 -2.51 -22.06 10.74
CA VAL A 177 -2.21 -23.40 10.20
C VAL A 177 -2.04 -24.40 11.33
N TYR A 178 -1.29 -24.04 12.38
CA TYR A 178 -1.12 -24.87 13.57
C TYR A 178 -2.45 -25.06 14.30
N PHE A 179 -3.15 -23.98 14.61
CA PHE A 179 -4.42 -24.05 15.33
C PHE A 179 -5.51 -24.84 14.59
N ALA A 180 -5.43 -24.86 13.26
CA ALA A 180 -6.40 -25.54 12.41
C ALA A 180 -6.12 -27.00 12.11
N THR A 181 -4.91 -27.48 12.34
CA THR A 181 -4.52 -28.88 12.08
C THR A 181 -4.21 -29.66 13.36
N ARG A 182 -4.08 -28.98 14.52
CA ARG A 182 -3.71 -29.61 15.80
C ARG A 182 -4.66 -30.70 16.33
N LYS A 183 -5.88 -30.81 15.79
CA LYS A 183 -6.86 -31.82 16.24
C LYS A 183 -6.47 -33.22 15.77
N GLU A 184 -5.86 -33.33 14.59
CA GLU A 184 -5.45 -34.62 14.00
C GLU A 184 -4.12 -35.11 14.61
N SER A 185 -3.13 -34.22 14.70
CA SER A 185 -1.83 -34.51 15.30
C SER A 185 -1.15 -33.21 15.71
N ARG A 186 -0.81 -33.06 17.00
CA ARG A 186 -0.07 -31.87 17.48
C ARG A 186 1.30 -31.75 16.81
N GLY A 187 2.01 -32.87 16.65
CA GLY A 187 3.32 -32.91 16.01
C GLY A 187 3.26 -32.58 14.52
N GLY A 188 2.30 -33.15 13.79
CA GLY A 188 2.06 -32.84 12.38
C GLY A 188 1.68 -31.37 12.17
N ALA A 189 0.79 -30.84 13.02
CA ALA A 189 0.37 -29.44 12.99
C ALA A 189 1.53 -28.47 13.24
N ALA A 190 2.38 -28.75 14.24
CA ALA A 190 3.56 -27.95 14.53
C ALA A 190 4.52 -27.96 13.34
N ARG A 191 4.85 -29.14 12.80
CA ARG A 191 5.70 -29.29 11.61
C ARG A 191 5.14 -28.50 10.42
N ASN A 192 3.87 -28.68 10.08
CA ASN A 192 3.25 -28.02 8.94
C ASN A 192 3.21 -26.50 9.13
N GLY A 193 2.80 -26.03 10.32
CA GLY A 193 2.81 -24.61 10.65
C GLY A 193 4.21 -24.00 10.56
N THR A 194 5.23 -24.67 11.11
CA THR A 194 6.63 -24.23 11.04
C THR A 194 7.13 -24.17 9.60
N VAL A 195 6.86 -25.19 8.78
CA VAL A 195 7.33 -25.19 7.37
C VAL A 195 6.67 -24.08 6.57
N VAL A 196 5.35 -23.90 6.68
CA VAL A 196 4.63 -22.83 5.97
C VAL A 196 5.15 -21.45 6.41
N LEU A 197 5.31 -21.22 7.71
CA LEU A 197 5.86 -19.98 8.25
C LEU A 197 7.30 -19.75 7.82
N ALA A 198 8.14 -20.80 7.84
CA ALA A 198 9.54 -20.71 7.45
C ALA A 198 9.67 -20.35 5.97
N LEU A 199 8.91 -20.98 5.07
CA LEU A 199 8.96 -20.68 3.63
C LEU A 199 8.52 -19.24 3.33
N ALA A 200 7.44 -18.79 3.95
CA ALA A 200 6.96 -17.41 3.81
C ALA A 200 7.97 -16.39 4.37
N THR A 201 8.58 -16.69 5.52
CA THR A 201 9.59 -15.84 6.16
C THR A 201 10.88 -15.80 5.35
N VAL A 202 11.38 -16.95 4.88
CA VAL A 202 12.55 -17.06 4.01
C VAL A 202 12.32 -16.29 2.72
N THR A 203 11.12 -16.35 2.14
CA THR A 203 10.78 -15.53 0.97
C THR A 203 10.99 -14.04 1.27
N LEU A 204 10.39 -13.53 2.35
CA LEU A 204 10.54 -12.12 2.74
C LEU A 204 12.00 -11.75 3.04
N LEU A 205 12.74 -12.62 3.73
CA LEU A 205 14.14 -12.41 4.05
C LEU A 205 15.01 -12.43 2.79
N LEU A 206 14.77 -13.34 1.85
CA LEU A 206 15.47 -13.37 0.57
C LEU A 206 15.20 -12.09 -0.22
N LEU A 207 13.93 -11.64 -0.27
CA LEU A 207 13.61 -10.34 -0.87
C LEU A 207 14.36 -9.21 -0.16
N ARG A 208 14.38 -9.19 1.17
CA ARG A 208 15.09 -8.15 1.94
C ARG A 208 16.60 -8.19 1.73
N LEU A 209 17.22 -9.36 1.83
CA LEU A 209 18.67 -9.54 1.77
C LEU A 209 19.21 -9.35 0.35
N VAL A 210 18.48 -9.82 -0.66
CA VAL A 210 18.88 -9.66 -2.06
C VAL A 210 18.53 -8.24 -2.57
N TRP A 211 17.38 -7.69 -2.16
CA TRP A 211 16.89 -6.41 -2.70
C TRP A 211 17.19 -5.18 -1.87
N THR A 212 17.34 -5.28 -0.56
CA THR A 212 17.56 -4.11 0.30
C THR A 212 18.51 -4.40 1.46
N PRO A 213 19.70 -5.00 1.22
CA PRO A 213 20.60 -5.40 2.32
C PRO A 213 21.13 -4.20 3.11
N HIS A 214 21.25 -3.03 2.46
CA HIS A 214 21.75 -1.79 3.05
C HIS A 214 20.66 -0.95 3.74
N LEU A 215 19.38 -1.27 3.55
CA LEU A 215 18.30 -0.50 4.18
C LEU A 215 18.11 -0.97 5.62
N HIS A 216 18.56 -0.14 6.54
CA HIS A 216 18.17 -0.26 7.94
C HIS A 216 16.71 0.13 8.09
N THR A 217 15.86 -0.84 8.39
CA THR A 217 14.48 -0.57 8.82
C THR A 217 14.51 -0.49 10.33
N PRO A 218 14.28 0.69 10.95
CA PRO A 218 14.17 0.76 12.39
C PRO A 218 13.04 -0.17 12.84
N LEU A 219 13.29 -0.91 13.93
CA LEU A 219 12.25 -1.68 14.58
C LEU A 219 11.10 -0.73 14.97
N PRO A 220 9.84 -1.18 14.94
CA PRO A 220 8.75 -0.37 15.48
C PRO A 220 9.08 -0.02 16.92
N ASP A 221 9.03 1.27 17.25
CA ASP A 221 9.14 1.71 18.64
C ASP A 221 7.87 1.27 19.38
N LEU A 222 7.99 0.17 20.12
CA LEU A 222 6.95 -0.39 20.97
C LEU A 222 6.92 0.29 22.36
N GLY A 223 7.48 1.49 22.49
CA GLY A 223 7.49 2.28 23.71
C GLY A 223 6.09 2.60 24.24
N THR A 224 6.04 2.90 25.54
CA THR A 224 4.81 3.24 26.29
C THR A 224 4.04 4.41 25.67
N GLU A 225 4.74 5.38 25.08
CA GLU A 225 4.13 6.53 24.39
C GLU A 225 3.24 6.11 23.22
N ARG A 226 3.58 5.04 22.49
CA ARG A 226 2.72 4.53 21.41
C ARG A 226 1.39 4.04 21.95
N PHE A 227 1.42 3.24 23.01
CA PHE A 227 0.21 2.74 23.67
C PHE A 227 -0.60 3.86 24.29
N ARG A 228 0.07 4.85 24.89
CA ARG A 228 -0.57 6.05 25.44
C ARG A 228 -1.30 6.85 24.37
N LEU A 229 -0.68 7.05 23.21
CA LEU A 229 -1.28 7.78 22.10
C LEU A 229 -2.48 7.02 21.50
N ILE A 230 -2.37 5.70 21.31
CA ILE A 230 -3.51 4.86 20.91
C ILE A 230 -4.63 4.95 21.95
N GLY A 231 -4.31 4.81 23.23
CA GLY A 231 -5.25 4.95 24.34
C GLY A 231 -5.94 6.32 24.36
N SER A 232 -5.19 7.40 24.20
CA SER A 232 -5.75 8.75 24.13
C SER A 232 -6.65 8.94 22.91
N SER A 233 -6.31 8.32 21.77
CA SER A 233 -7.13 8.43 20.57
C SER A 233 -8.48 7.71 20.71
N LEU A 234 -8.49 6.59 21.44
CA LEU A 234 -9.72 5.88 21.81
C LEU A 234 -10.62 6.74 22.68
N LEU A 235 -10.03 7.47 23.63
CA LEU A 235 -10.74 8.35 24.55
C LEU A 235 -11.23 9.65 23.90
N LEU A 236 -10.49 10.20 22.92
CA LEU A 236 -10.83 11.46 22.27
C LEU A 236 -11.90 11.32 21.18
N GLU A 237 -11.95 10.19 20.46
CA GLU A 237 -12.91 9.96 19.37
C GLU A 237 -13.72 8.65 19.55
N PRO A 238 -14.39 8.43 20.70
CA PRO A 238 -15.03 7.16 21.01
C PRO A 238 -16.10 6.78 19.99
N GLY A 239 -16.86 7.76 19.47
CA GLY A 239 -17.86 7.51 18.42
C GLY A 239 -17.27 6.97 17.12
N ARG A 240 -16.08 7.46 16.72
CA ARG A 240 -15.38 6.96 15.54
C ARG A 240 -14.91 5.53 15.75
N TRP A 241 -14.30 5.25 16.90
CA TRP A 241 -13.85 3.90 17.24
C TRP A 241 -15.00 2.92 17.39
N LEU A 242 -16.12 3.33 17.98
CA LEU A 242 -17.34 2.51 18.02
C LEU A 242 -17.87 2.22 16.62
N GLY A 243 -17.88 3.20 15.71
CA GLY A 243 -18.27 3.00 14.32
C GLY A 243 -17.36 2.01 13.59
N VAL A 244 -16.04 2.16 13.74
CA VAL A 244 -15.03 1.27 13.16
C VAL A 244 -15.14 -0.13 13.76
N ALA A 245 -15.18 -0.24 15.08
CA ALA A 245 -15.28 -1.52 15.80
C ALA A 245 -16.60 -2.24 15.52
N ALA A 246 -17.71 -1.51 15.33
CA ALA A 246 -19.00 -2.11 15.01
C ALA A 246 -19.03 -2.71 13.60
N LEU A 247 -18.18 -2.23 12.67
CA LEU A 247 -18.14 -2.67 11.26
C LEU A 247 -19.53 -2.69 10.61
N GLY A 248 -20.31 -1.62 10.81
CA GLY A 248 -21.69 -1.54 10.31
C GLY A 248 -22.67 -2.51 11.00
N GLY A 249 -22.37 -2.93 12.22
CA GLY A 249 -23.19 -3.86 13.02
C GLY A 249 -22.78 -5.33 12.93
N LEU A 250 -21.79 -5.68 12.10
CA LEU A 250 -21.29 -7.06 12.00
C LEU A 250 -20.69 -7.55 13.33
N THR A 251 -19.92 -6.71 14.01
CA THR A 251 -19.22 -7.10 15.24
C THR A 251 -20.13 -7.47 16.40
N PRO A 252 -21.16 -6.67 16.79
CA PRO A 252 -22.05 -7.08 17.88
C PRO A 252 -22.80 -8.39 17.59
N VAL A 253 -23.21 -8.62 16.34
CA VAL A 253 -23.85 -9.90 15.94
C VAL A 253 -22.83 -11.04 15.95
N ALA A 254 -21.59 -10.81 15.52
CA ALA A 254 -20.51 -11.78 15.61
C ALA A 254 -20.17 -12.13 17.06
N ILE A 255 -20.21 -11.18 18.00
CA ILE A 255 -20.05 -11.43 19.44
C ILE A 255 -21.16 -12.35 19.94
N ALA A 256 -22.42 -12.08 19.60
CA ALA A 256 -23.54 -12.96 19.95
C ALA A 256 -23.33 -14.39 19.41
N GLY A 257 -22.80 -14.52 18.18
CA GLY A 257 -22.41 -15.80 17.60
C GLY A 257 -21.25 -16.48 18.33
N ALA A 258 -20.22 -15.72 18.70
CA ALA A 258 -19.04 -16.20 19.42
C ALA A 258 -19.37 -16.74 20.82
N LEU A 259 -20.40 -16.18 21.47
CA LEU A 259 -20.90 -16.65 22.77
C LEU A 259 -21.64 -17.99 22.69
N ARG A 260 -22.02 -18.46 21.49
CA ARG A 260 -22.66 -19.77 21.33
C ARG A 260 -21.67 -20.91 21.58
N ALA A 261 -22.13 -21.97 22.24
CA ALA A 261 -21.33 -23.18 22.46
C ALA A 261 -20.83 -23.80 21.14
N SER A 262 -21.65 -23.75 20.08
CA SER A 262 -21.30 -24.23 18.74
C SER A 262 -20.17 -23.46 18.07
N ALA A 263 -19.86 -22.23 18.50
CA ALA A 263 -18.76 -21.43 17.96
C ALA A 263 -17.39 -21.79 18.56
N ARG A 264 -17.34 -22.49 19.70
CA ARG A 264 -16.07 -22.82 20.39
C ARG A 264 -15.09 -23.60 19.51
N PRO A 265 -15.50 -24.65 18.76
CA PRO A 265 -14.59 -25.34 17.85
C PRO A 265 -14.05 -24.43 16.74
N PHE A 266 -14.91 -23.55 16.20
CA PHE A 266 -14.54 -22.59 15.17
C PHE A 266 -13.53 -21.56 15.70
N LEU A 267 -13.78 -20.94 16.85
CA LEU A 267 -12.87 -19.96 17.47
C LEU A 267 -11.53 -20.59 17.89
N ARG A 268 -11.51 -21.85 18.33
CA ARG A 268 -10.27 -22.58 18.61
C ARG A 268 -9.41 -22.82 17.38
N ARG A 269 -10.02 -22.82 16.19
CA ARG A 269 -9.40 -23.06 14.89
C ARG A 269 -8.99 -21.76 14.20
N TYR A 270 -9.86 -20.75 14.22
CA TYR A 270 -9.70 -19.51 13.44
C TYR A 270 -9.63 -18.23 14.26
N GLY A 271 -9.82 -18.29 15.58
CA GLY A 271 -9.79 -17.11 16.46
C GLY A 271 -8.46 -16.36 16.44
N TRP A 272 -7.35 -17.04 16.08
CA TRP A 272 -6.06 -16.39 15.86
C TRP A 272 -6.12 -15.30 14.79
N VAL A 273 -6.92 -15.46 13.73
CA VAL A 273 -7.06 -14.45 12.68
C VAL A 273 -7.62 -13.14 13.24
N LEU A 274 -8.58 -13.22 14.16
CA LEU A 274 -9.12 -12.04 14.86
C LEU A 274 -8.04 -11.38 15.72
N ALA A 275 -7.31 -12.16 16.51
CA ALA A 275 -6.23 -11.66 17.36
C ALA A 275 -5.13 -10.99 16.53
N ALA A 276 -4.66 -11.64 15.46
CA ALA A 276 -3.66 -11.11 14.55
C ALA A 276 -4.12 -9.81 13.85
N THR A 277 -5.40 -9.72 13.48
CA THR A 277 -5.97 -8.50 12.88
C THR A 277 -5.95 -7.33 13.88
N LEU A 278 -6.25 -7.58 15.15
CA LEU A 278 -6.22 -6.56 16.20
C LEU A 278 -4.80 -6.12 16.59
N VAL A 279 -3.81 -7.01 16.44
CA VAL A 279 -2.40 -6.71 16.72
C VAL A 279 -1.74 -5.91 15.59
N GLN A 280 -2.19 -6.07 14.34
CA GLN A 280 -1.58 -5.42 13.17
C GLN A 280 -1.39 -3.90 13.31
N PRO A 281 -2.36 -3.11 13.79
CA PRO A 281 -2.19 -1.67 13.97
C PRO A 281 -1.10 -1.30 14.98
N LEU A 282 -0.83 -2.17 15.97
CA LEU A 282 0.24 -1.97 16.96
C LEU A 282 1.63 -2.14 16.33
N LEU A 283 1.73 -3.04 15.35
CA LEU A 283 2.96 -3.37 14.63
C LEU A 283 3.22 -2.43 13.44
N ALA A 284 2.22 -1.67 13.00
CA ALA A 284 2.39 -0.69 11.94
C ALA A 284 3.43 0.37 12.37
N HIS A 285 4.43 0.62 11.52
CA HIS A 285 5.52 1.56 11.81
C HIS A 285 5.12 3.04 11.57
N TYR A 286 3.86 3.31 11.21
CA TYR A 286 3.40 4.64 10.82
C TYR A 286 2.97 5.51 12.01
N ALA A 287 2.90 6.82 11.78
CA ALA A 287 2.45 7.80 12.77
C ALA A 287 1.04 7.40 13.28
N ILE A 288 0.84 7.47 14.59
CA ILE A 288 -0.37 6.97 15.26
C ILE A 288 -1.65 7.67 14.77
N GLN A 289 -1.54 8.90 14.27
CA GLN A 289 -2.65 9.61 13.62
C GLN A 289 -3.15 8.91 12.34
N GLN A 290 -2.27 8.25 11.59
CA GLN A 290 -2.66 7.44 10.43
C GLN A 290 -3.34 6.13 10.84
N VAL A 291 -3.00 5.58 12.01
CA VAL A 291 -3.56 4.31 12.49
C VAL A 291 -5.09 4.40 12.67
N ILE A 292 -5.62 5.51 13.18
CA ILE A 292 -7.07 5.70 13.36
C ILE A 292 -7.75 5.86 11.99
N GLY A 293 -7.10 6.58 11.07
CA GLY A 293 -7.56 6.76 9.70
C GLY A 293 -7.67 5.45 8.92
N GLU A 294 -6.73 4.55 9.15
CA GLU A 294 -6.60 3.27 8.42
C GLU A 294 -7.17 2.07 9.18
N MET A 295 -7.76 2.28 10.36
CA MET A 295 -8.21 1.16 11.21
C MET A 295 -9.26 0.30 10.52
N THR A 296 -10.21 0.93 9.82
CA THR A 296 -11.24 0.23 9.05
C THR A 296 -10.62 -0.70 8.01
N ARG A 297 -9.62 -0.22 7.25
CA ARG A 297 -8.81 -1.02 6.33
C ARG A 297 -8.12 -2.20 7.00
N TYR A 298 -7.57 -2.05 8.20
CA TYR A 298 -6.95 -3.17 8.93
C TYR A 298 -7.95 -4.25 9.32
N LEU A 299 -9.17 -3.87 9.68
CA LEU A 299 -10.23 -4.80 10.06
C LEU A 299 -10.72 -5.69 8.91
N LEU A 300 -10.34 -5.42 7.65
CA LEU A 300 -10.66 -6.25 6.50
C LEU A 300 -10.38 -7.74 6.76
N TYR A 301 -9.23 -8.06 7.33
CA TYR A 301 -8.80 -9.44 7.54
C TYR A 301 -9.62 -10.20 8.58
N ALA A 302 -10.32 -9.49 9.48
CA ALA A 302 -11.23 -10.09 10.45
C ALA A 302 -12.60 -10.43 9.84
N VAL A 303 -13.04 -9.71 8.82
CA VAL A 303 -14.41 -9.82 8.27
C VAL A 303 -14.78 -11.25 7.85
N PRO A 304 -13.94 -12.05 7.17
CA PRO A 304 -14.27 -13.44 6.83
C PRO A 304 -14.65 -14.29 8.05
N VAL A 305 -13.93 -14.13 9.15
CA VAL A 305 -14.17 -14.87 10.41
C VAL A 305 -15.39 -14.31 11.15
N LEU A 306 -15.56 -12.98 11.16
CA LEU A 306 -16.74 -12.33 11.75
C LEU A 306 -18.02 -12.75 11.02
N VAL A 307 -18.02 -12.82 9.69
CA VAL A 307 -19.17 -13.29 8.89
C VAL A 307 -19.60 -14.70 9.30
N CYS A 308 -18.65 -15.61 9.52
CA CYS A 308 -18.99 -16.96 10.01
C CYS A 308 -19.68 -16.90 11.37
N LEU A 309 -19.17 -16.08 12.29
CA LEU A 309 -19.78 -15.90 13.62
C LEU A 309 -21.17 -15.25 13.51
N VAL A 310 -21.37 -14.31 12.60
CA VAL A 310 -22.69 -13.72 12.32
C VAL A 310 -23.67 -14.78 11.83
N LEU A 311 -23.28 -15.63 10.88
CA LEU A 311 -24.13 -16.71 10.39
C LEU A 311 -24.41 -17.75 11.48
N LEU A 312 -23.44 -18.04 12.35
CA LEU A 312 -23.65 -18.85 13.54
C LEU A 312 -24.61 -18.17 14.52
N ALA A 313 -24.64 -16.86 14.66
CA ALA A 313 -25.68 -16.20 15.47
C ALA A 313 -27.06 -16.39 14.83
N PHE A 314 -27.13 -16.17 13.51
CA PHE A 314 -28.37 -16.20 12.73
C PHE A 314 -29.01 -17.59 12.63
N ASP A 315 -28.20 -18.65 12.69
CA ASP A 315 -28.66 -20.04 12.67
C ASP A 315 -29.67 -20.38 13.78
N ARG A 316 -29.67 -19.60 14.88
CA ARG A 316 -30.66 -19.75 15.96
C ARG A 316 -32.06 -19.29 15.56
N VAL A 317 -32.16 -18.34 14.64
CA VAL A 317 -33.42 -17.75 14.17
C VAL A 317 -33.89 -18.47 12.91
N VAL A 318 -32.96 -18.69 11.97
CA VAL A 318 -33.22 -19.38 10.71
C VAL A 318 -32.16 -20.46 10.53
N PRO A 319 -32.51 -21.75 10.68
CA PRO A 319 -31.58 -22.85 10.52
C PRO A 319 -30.85 -22.78 9.18
N ASN A 320 -29.54 -22.59 9.28
CA ASN A 320 -28.69 -22.33 8.12
C ASN A 320 -27.49 -23.28 8.02
N MET A 321 -27.33 -24.17 8.99
CA MET A 321 -26.34 -25.24 8.95
C MET A 321 -26.92 -26.50 8.32
N GLU A 322 -26.09 -27.20 7.56
CA GLU A 322 -26.30 -28.53 6.98
C GLU A 322 -25.08 -29.39 7.29
N THR A 323 -25.23 -30.71 7.11
CA THR A 323 -24.09 -31.63 7.13
C THR A 323 -23.08 -31.15 6.09
N PRO A 324 -21.81 -30.91 6.49
CA PRO A 324 -20.77 -30.53 5.56
C PRO A 324 -20.71 -31.54 4.39
N PRO A 325 -20.45 -31.09 3.16
CA PRO A 325 -20.22 -32.02 2.07
C PRO A 325 -19.08 -32.97 2.45
N PRO A 326 -19.13 -34.26 2.04
CA PRO A 326 -18.07 -35.21 2.32
C PRO A 326 -16.73 -34.66 1.85
N ASP A 327 -15.67 -35.08 2.53
CA ASP A 327 -14.33 -34.62 2.20
C ASP A 327 -14.03 -34.97 0.75
N PRO A 328 -13.61 -34.01 -0.07
CA PRO A 328 -13.24 -34.32 -1.43
C PRO A 328 -12.06 -35.27 -1.39
N GLU A 329 -12.17 -36.42 -2.05
CA GLU A 329 -11.09 -37.38 -2.16
C GLU A 329 -9.79 -36.67 -2.58
N ALA A 330 -8.76 -36.88 -1.78
CA ALA A 330 -7.53 -36.12 -1.82
C ALA A 330 -6.90 -36.14 -3.22
N ARG A 331 -6.90 -34.99 -3.91
CA ARG A 331 -6.20 -34.84 -5.18
C ARG A 331 -4.71 -34.56 -4.95
N ALA A 332 -3.98 -35.58 -4.51
CA ALA A 332 -2.52 -35.59 -4.35
C ALA A 332 -1.71 -34.92 -5.50
N PRO A 333 -2.08 -35.00 -6.80
CA PRO A 333 -1.32 -34.32 -7.86
C PRO A 333 -1.28 -32.79 -7.72
N PHE A 334 -2.35 -32.15 -7.21
CA PHE A 334 -2.39 -30.70 -7.08
C PHE A 334 -1.43 -30.17 -6.00
N ALA A 335 -1.17 -30.96 -4.95
CA ALA A 335 -0.23 -30.56 -3.90
C ALA A 335 1.21 -30.45 -4.42
N ARG A 336 1.62 -31.33 -5.35
CA ARG A 336 2.95 -31.28 -5.97
C ARG A 336 3.08 -30.08 -6.90
N ILE A 337 2.06 -29.82 -7.72
CA ILE A 337 2.01 -28.65 -8.61
C ILE A 337 2.06 -27.37 -7.79
N ALA A 338 1.31 -27.30 -6.68
CA ALA A 338 1.33 -26.15 -5.80
C ALA A 338 2.69 -25.94 -5.12
N ALA A 339 3.36 -27.02 -4.67
CA ALA A 339 4.71 -26.93 -4.13
C ALA A 339 5.71 -26.38 -5.17
N ALA A 340 5.67 -26.88 -6.41
CA ALA A 340 6.49 -26.37 -7.50
C ALA A 340 6.16 -24.88 -7.79
N GLY A 341 4.88 -24.53 -7.79
CA GLY A 341 4.43 -23.14 -7.90
C GLY A 341 4.98 -22.25 -6.78
N ALA A 342 5.08 -22.75 -5.54
CA ALA A 342 5.61 -21.99 -4.41
C ALA A 342 7.10 -21.67 -4.63
N VAL A 343 7.87 -22.65 -5.08
CA VAL A 343 9.27 -22.46 -5.44
C VAL A 343 9.41 -21.42 -6.57
N LEU A 344 8.60 -21.55 -7.63
CA LEU A 344 8.61 -20.60 -8.74
C LEU A 344 8.25 -19.18 -8.30
N ALA A 345 7.27 -19.03 -7.39
CA ALA A 345 6.88 -17.72 -6.85
C ALA A 345 8.01 -17.02 -6.09
N VAL A 346 8.94 -17.77 -5.49
CA VAL A 346 10.15 -17.22 -4.85
C VAL A 346 11.24 -16.93 -5.88
N VAL A 347 11.50 -17.88 -6.79
CA VAL A 347 12.64 -17.81 -7.72
C VAL A 347 12.43 -16.75 -8.80
N VAL A 348 11.23 -16.65 -9.38
CA VAL A 348 10.97 -15.72 -10.50
C VAL A 348 11.28 -14.26 -10.14
N PRO A 349 10.81 -13.70 -9.01
CA PRO A 349 11.19 -12.35 -8.60
C PRO A 349 12.70 -12.17 -8.43
N LEU A 350 13.40 -13.15 -7.86
CA LEU A 350 14.85 -13.08 -7.66
C LEU A 350 15.66 -13.06 -8.96
N LEU A 351 15.11 -13.63 -10.03
CA LEU A 351 15.73 -13.67 -11.37
C LEU A 351 15.36 -12.48 -12.25
N VAL A 352 14.12 -11.99 -12.13
CA VAL A 352 13.55 -10.99 -13.05
C VAL A 352 13.76 -9.55 -12.55
N VAL A 353 13.94 -9.35 -11.25
CA VAL A 353 14.14 -8.01 -10.66
C VAL A 353 15.61 -7.61 -10.71
N ASP A 354 15.89 -6.48 -11.36
CA ASP A 354 17.20 -5.83 -11.49
C ASP A 354 17.75 -5.45 -10.11
N ARG A 355 18.99 -5.89 -9.84
CA ARG A 355 19.65 -5.70 -8.55
C ARG A 355 20.23 -4.29 -8.35
N TYR A 356 20.40 -3.51 -9.41
CA TYR A 356 21.22 -2.30 -9.39
C TYR A 356 20.43 -0.99 -9.43
N ARG A 357 19.10 -1.04 -9.48
CA ARG A 357 18.24 0.13 -9.65
C ARG A 357 17.30 0.27 -8.45
N ARG A 358 17.65 1.13 -7.49
CA ARG A 358 16.97 1.20 -6.19
C ARG A 358 16.96 2.62 -5.62
N LEU A 359 15.97 2.91 -4.79
CA LEU A 359 15.80 4.22 -4.17
C LEU A 359 15.69 4.05 -2.65
N ASP A 360 16.64 4.65 -1.93
CA ASP A 360 16.53 4.81 -0.47
C ASP A 360 15.60 5.99 -0.17
N LEU A 361 14.53 5.74 0.57
CA LEU A 361 13.53 6.71 0.99
C LEU A 361 13.56 7.04 2.47
N GLN A 362 14.70 6.80 3.15
CA GLN A 362 14.93 7.33 4.48
C GLN A 362 14.86 8.87 4.54
N GLY A 363 14.98 9.55 3.39
CA GLY A 363 14.79 11.00 3.23
C GLY A 363 13.33 11.47 3.11
N ARG A 364 13.12 12.55 2.36
CA ARG A 364 11.82 13.23 2.24
C ARG A 364 10.78 12.36 1.52
N ARG A 365 9.66 12.07 2.20
CA ARG A 365 8.54 11.24 1.68
C ARG A 365 7.54 12.05 0.85
N ASP A 366 7.98 12.56 -0.29
CA ASP A 366 7.12 13.24 -1.26
C ASP A 366 6.81 12.29 -2.44
N GLY A 367 5.54 11.91 -2.59
CA GLY A 367 5.11 10.95 -3.62
C GLY A 367 5.40 11.42 -5.05
N ASN A 368 5.23 12.72 -5.32
CA ASN A 368 5.52 13.29 -6.64
C ASN A 368 7.02 13.29 -6.91
N TYR A 369 7.83 13.61 -5.89
CA TYR A 369 9.28 13.49 -5.99
C TYR A 369 9.69 12.05 -6.29
N ILE A 370 9.05 11.05 -5.67
CA ILE A 370 9.37 9.64 -5.90
C ILE A 370 9.04 9.23 -7.31
N LEU A 371 7.83 9.50 -7.81
CA LEU A 371 7.51 9.17 -9.21
C LEU A 371 8.46 9.87 -10.19
N GLY A 372 8.70 11.17 -10.00
CA GLY A 372 9.64 11.92 -10.85
C GLY A 372 11.07 11.38 -10.77
N PHE A 373 11.53 11.04 -9.58
CA PHE A 373 12.84 10.42 -9.35
C PHE A 373 12.92 9.03 -10.00
N CYS A 374 11.88 8.22 -9.87
CA CYS A 374 11.77 6.91 -10.50
C CYS A 374 11.88 7.05 -12.01
N HIS A 375 11.07 7.90 -12.63
CA HIS A 375 11.10 8.17 -14.06
C HIS A 375 12.46 8.67 -14.53
N GLY A 376 13.08 9.58 -13.77
CA GLY A 376 14.43 10.08 -14.06
C GLY A 376 15.50 8.99 -13.99
N THR A 377 15.52 8.19 -12.93
CA THR A 377 16.48 7.09 -12.74
C THR A 377 16.30 6.01 -13.80
N LEU A 378 15.06 5.68 -14.14
CA LEU A 378 14.73 4.74 -15.21
C LEU A 378 15.17 5.24 -16.57
N GLY A 379 14.96 6.54 -16.86
CA GLY A 379 15.45 7.18 -18.07
C GLY A 379 16.97 7.09 -18.18
N THR A 380 17.68 7.45 -17.11
CA THR A 380 19.14 7.31 -17.00
C THR A 380 19.60 5.87 -17.22
N ALA A 381 18.94 4.91 -16.60
CA ALA A 381 19.36 3.52 -16.66
C ALA A 381 19.04 2.86 -18.01
N ARG A 382 18.04 3.37 -18.77
CA ARG A 382 17.86 3.02 -20.19
C ARG A 382 18.97 3.62 -21.05
N LYS A 383 19.26 4.91 -20.88
CA LYS A 383 20.38 5.59 -21.56
C LYS A 383 21.69 4.83 -21.40
N LEU A 384 22.06 4.44 -20.18
CA LEU A 384 23.27 3.65 -19.93
C LEU A 384 23.24 2.28 -20.64
N ARG A 385 22.09 1.59 -20.64
CA ARG A 385 21.92 0.30 -21.32
C ARG A 385 22.07 0.44 -22.85
N ASP A 386 21.60 1.55 -23.40
CA ASP A 386 21.69 1.89 -24.81
C ASP A 386 23.06 2.47 -25.20
N GLY A 387 24.04 2.46 -24.27
CA GLY A 387 25.40 2.96 -24.52
C GLY A 387 25.50 4.49 -24.55
N ALA A 388 24.51 5.22 -24.05
CA ALA A 388 24.59 6.66 -23.88
C ALA A 388 25.32 7.02 -22.58
N ALA A 389 26.15 8.06 -22.65
CA ALA A 389 26.80 8.63 -21.48
C ALA A 389 25.78 9.33 -20.58
N VAL A 390 25.97 9.22 -19.27
CA VAL A 390 25.22 9.99 -18.29
C VAL A 390 26.22 10.62 -17.33
N LEU A 391 26.17 11.94 -17.17
CA LEU A 391 27.00 12.63 -16.19
C LEU A 391 26.42 12.46 -14.81
N LEU A 392 27.24 11.91 -13.93
CA LEU A 392 27.00 11.95 -12.51
C LEU A 392 27.54 13.27 -11.97
N ARG A 393 26.66 14.15 -11.51
CA ARG A 393 27.06 15.31 -10.71
C ARG A 393 27.37 14.84 -9.31
N MET A 394 28.64 14.61 -9.02
CA MET A 394 29.11 14.06 -7.74
C MET A 394 28.67 14.93 -6.56
N ASP A 395 28.68 16.24 -6.74
CA ASP A 395 28.33 17.24 -5.72
C ASP A 395 26.86 17.16 -5.30
N GLU A 396 25.99 16.81 -6.24
CA GLU A 396 24.55 16.67 -6.03
C GLU A 396 24.13 15.21 -5.78
N ARG A 397 25.06 14.26 -5.98
CA ARG A 397 24.80 12.81 -6.06
C ARG A 397 23.62 12.48 -6.97
N ARG A 398 23.50 13.20 -8.09
CA ARG A 398 22.40 13.08 -9.05
C ARG A 398 22.92 12.96 -10.48
N PHE A 399 22.21 12.19 -11.31
CA PHE A 399 22.46 12.14 -12.74
C PHE A 399 21.84 13.36 -13.41
N ASP A 400 22.57 14.02 -14.30
CA ASP A 400 22.04 15.10 -15.16
C ASP A 400 21.55 14.49 -16.48
N PRO A 401 20.23 14.31 -16.67
CA PRO A 401 19.70 13.62 -17.84
C PRO A 401 19.72 14.48 -19.10
N GLN A 402 19.99 15.79 -19.04
CA GLN A 402 19.73 16.73 -20.14
C GLN A 402 20.96 17.11 -20.99
N ARG A 403 22.17 16.65 -20.66
CA ARG A 403 23.40 17.21 -21.25
C ARG A 403 24.32 16.22 -21.98
N PHE A 404 23.86 15.34 -22.87
CA PHE A 404 24.81 14.50 -23.65
C PHE A 404 24.46 14.25 -25.13
N GLU A 405 25.51 14.28 -25.94
CA GLU A 405 25.55 13.79 -27.32
C GLU A 405 25.67 12.26 -27.38
N PRO A 406 24.93 11.59 -28.29
CA PRO A 406 25.17 10.19 -28.65
C PRO A 406 26.64 9.92 -29.01
N GLY A 407 27.20 8.78 -28.60
CA GLY A 407 28.54 8.33 -29.00
C GLY A 407 29.72 8.77 -28.11
N MET A 408 29.47 9.51 -27.01
CA MET A 408 30.55 9.92 -26.09
C MET A 408 31.26 8.73 -25.42
N LEU A 409 30.54 7.66 -25.03
CA LEU A 409 31.15 6.46 -24.44
C LEU A 409 32.05 5.69 -25.41
N ARG A 410 31.70 5.65 -26.71
CA ARG A 410 32.58 5.10 -27.75
C ARG A 410 33.86 5.92 -27.90
N ARG A 411 33.78 7.24 -27.80
CA ARG A 411 34.95 8.14 -27.85
C ARG A 411 35.86 7.98 -26.63
N VAL A 412 35.30 7.70 -25.44
CA VAL A 412 36.08 7.40 -24.24
C VAL A 412 36.76 6.03 -24.34
N GLY A 413 36.08 5.02 -24.88
CA GLY A 413 36.67 3.69 -25.11
C GLY A 413 37.68 3.62 -26.27
N GLN A 414 37.66 4.60 -27.20
CA GLN A 414 38.58 4.69 -28.33
C GLN A 414 39.78 5.61 -28.09
N ARG A 415 39.88 6.28 -26.93
CA ARG A 415 41.11 6.99 -26.56
C ARG A 415 42.16 5.98 -26.09
N ALA A 416 43.01 5.63 -27.05
CA ALA A 416 44.40 5.17 -27.05
C ALA A 416 45.04 4.62 -25.74
N PRO A 417 45.93 3.61 -25.87
CA PRO A 417 46.64 2.97 -24.75
C PRO A 417 47.40 3.98 -23.91
N VAL A 418 47.36 3.78 -22.59
CA VAL A 418 48.23 4.46 -21.63
C VAL A 418 49.67 4.34 -22.15
N PRO A 419 50.40 5.46 -22.34
CA PRO A 419 51.77 5.38 -22.80
C PRO A 419 52.58 4.62 -21.74
N HIS A 420 53.23 3.54 -22.18
CA HIS A 420 54.26 2.85 -21.41
C HIS A 420 55.34 3.89 -21.06
N GLU A 421 55.46 4.22 -19.77
CA GLU A 421 56.66 4.84 -19.22
C GLU A 421 57.85 3.90 -19.48
N ARG A 422 58.69 4.26 -20.44
CA ARG A 422 60.08 3.81 -20.50
C ARG A 422 60.94 4.87 -19.82
N GLY A 423 61.84 4.39 -18.95
CA GLY A 423 62.78 5.17 -18.11
C GLY A 423 63.64 6.19 -18.88
N VAL A 424 64.47 6.99 -18.24
CA VAL A 424 65.60 6.67 -17.35
C VAL A 424 65.99 8.01 -16.66
N HIS A 425 66.36 8.08 -15.39
CA HIS A 425 67.76 8.21 -14.98
C HIS A 425 67.98 8.01 -13.47
N ALA A 426 68.99 7.21 -13.19
CA ALA A 426 69.64 7.01 -11.91
C ALA A 426 70.41 8.26 -11.45
N ILE A 427 70.34 8.54 -10.15
CA ILE A 427 71.43 9.16 -9.37
C ILE A 427 71.59 8.29 -8.11
N GLY A 428 72.84 7.89 -7.88
CA GLY A 428 73.26 6.90 -6.89
C GLY A 428 73.45 7.42 -5.46
N PRO A 429 74.27 6.74 -4.63
CA PRO A 429 73.83 6.27 -3.32
C PRO A 429 74.41 7.07 -2.14
N GLY A 430 73.67 7.11 -1.03
CA GLY A 430 74.14 7.63 0.25
C GLY A 430 73.25 7.17 1.41
N HIS A 431 73.63 6.06 2.05
CA HIS A 431 73.24 5.68 3.42
C HIS A 431 74.34 6.17 4.40
N PRO A 432 74.18 6.11 5.74
CA PRO A 432 73.02 5.81 6.60
C PRO A 432 72.84 6.83 7.76
N GLY A 433 71.75 6.75 8.53
CA GLY A 433 71.64 7.50 9.79
C GLY A 433 70.42 7.11 10.60
N ALA A 434 70.66 6.45 11.73
CA ALA A 434 69.69 5.87 12.66
C ALA A 434 69.12 6.90 13.67
N ALA A 435 68.27 6.39 14.58
CA ALA A 435 67.76 6.94 15.85
C ALA A 435 66.38 7.66 15.75
N LEU A 436 65.31 7.05 16.31
CA LEU A 436 64.87 7.07 17.73
C LEU A 436 64.40 8.46 18.19
N LEU A 437 63.11 8.55 18.57
CA LEU A 437 62.56 9.16 19.81
C LEU A 437 61.12 9.71 19.60
N HIS A 438 60.13 8.97 20.12
CA HIS A 438 59.11 9.56 21.03
C HIS A 438 59.81 9.80 22.40
N PRO A 439 59.25 10.53 23.39
CA PRO A 439 57.90 11.11 23.54
C PRO A 439 57.93 12.58 24.04
N GLY A 440 56.76 13.18 24.31
CA GLY A 440 56.69 14.44 25.05
C GLY A 440 55.28 15.00 25.16
N PRO A 441 54.56 14.74 26.26
CA PRO A 441 53.29 15.38 26.61
C PRO A 441 53.54 16.72 27.34
N ASP A 442 52.54 17.59 27.36
CA ASP A 442 52.20 18.53 28.45
C ASP A 442 51.02 19.37 27.92
N GLY A 443 49.89 19.40 28.61
CA GLY A 443 49.63 20.35 29.70
C GLY A 443 48.85 21.52 29.08
N GLY A 444 47.63 21.83 29.46
CA GLY A 444 47.06 21.96 30.78
C GLY A 444 46.24 23.26 30.77
N ASP A 445 45.22 23.30 31.61
CA ASP A 445 44.47 24.48 32.05
C ASP A 445 43.51 25.17 31.06
N ALA A 446 42.19 25.12 31.28
CA ALA A 446 41.36 25.57 32.41
C ALA A 446 40.76 26.95 32.14
N GLY A 447 39.43 26.95 32.11
CA GLY A 447 38.59 28.00 32.67
C GLY A 447 38.55 29.34 31.95
N HIS A 448 37.43 29.64 31.30
CA HIS A 448 36.71 30.86 31.66
C HIS A 448 35.22 30.77 31.30
N GLU A 449 34.41 30.95 32.34
CA GLU A 449 33.01 31.32 32.30
C GLU A 449 32.80 32.58 31.44
N ARG A 450 31.68 32.63 30.70
CA ARG A 450 30.85 33.82 30.51
C ARG A 450 29.58 33.48 29.72
N GLY A 451 28.46 33.42 30.46
CA GLY A 451 27.29 34.28 30.25
C GLY A 451 26.56 34.28 28.88
N PRO A 452 25.24 34.00 28.85
CA PRO A 452 24.42 33.96 27.64
C PRO A 452 23.74 35.31 27.36
N ARG A 453 23.77 35.81 26.11
CA ARG A 453 22.78 36.81 25.63
C ARG A 453 22.55 36.76 24.12
N HIS A 454 21.29 37.05 23.79
CA HIS A 454 20.72 37.55 22.54
C HIS A 454 20.01 36.56 21.59
N ALA A 455 18.71 36.51 21.85
CA ALA A 455 17.64 36.23 20.93
C ALA A 455 17.52 37.25 19.78
N ALA A 456 16.94 36.75 18.69
CA ALA A 456 15.98 37.39 17.80
C ALA A 456 16.43 38.35 16.68
N ALA A 457 15.70 38.19 15.57
CA ALA A 457 15.43 39.12 14.47
C ALA A 457 16.43 39.18 13.30
N ARG A 458 16.12 38.44 12.22
CA ARG A 458 16.30 38.91 10.84
C ARG A 458 15.13 38.49 9.95
N LEU A 459 14.27 39.45 9.68
CA LEU A 459 13.25 39.45 8.63
C LEU A 459 13.32 40.84 7.97
N ARG A 460 13.18 40.86 6.63
CA ARG A 460 13.21 42.04 5.73
C ARG A 460 14.64 42.51 5.41
N GLN A 461 15.02 42.86 4.19
CA GLN A 461 14.33 43.43 3.03
C GLN A 461 15.29 43.27 1.83
N TRP A 462 14.82 43.34 0.58
CA TRP A 462 15.27 44.33 -0.42
C TRP A 462 14.60 44.02 -1.77
N ALA A 463 13.73 44.94 -2.18
CA ALA A 463 13.21 45.07 -3.53
C ALA A 463 13.54 46.50 -4.01
N CYS A 464 13.82 46.59 -5.31
CA CYS A 464 13.94 47.78 -6.17
C CYS A 464 15.20 48.66 -6.02
N ALA A 465 16.04 48.70 -7.05
CA ALA A 465 15.94 49.73 -8.11
C ALA A 465 17.04 49.62 -9.20
N ARG A 466 16.68 50.14 -10.39
CA ARG A 466 17.47 50.50 -11.60
C ARG A 466 17.70 49.37 -12.62
N GLY A 467 17.46 49.54 -13.92
CA GLY A 467 17.06 50.72 -14.70
C GLY A 467 17.65 50.65 -16.12
N ARG A 468 16.76 50.55 -17.12
CA ARG A 468 16.80 51.04 -18.52
C ARG A 468 18.08 50.94 -19.38
N HIS A 469 17.95 50.23 -20.51
CA HIS A 469 18.23 50.61 -21.93
C HIS A 469 17.42 49.58 -22.76
N GLY A 470 16.66 49.82 -23.83
CA GLY A 470 16.64 50.85 -24.88
C GLY A 470 16.86 50.13 -26.23
N GLY A 471 15.85 50.04 -27.11
CA GLY A 471 16.05 49.66 -28.53
C GLY A 471 14.99 48.72 -29.16
N PRO A 472 14.35 49.07 -30.29
CA PRO A 472 13.21 48.37 -30.86
C PRO A 472 13.57 47.42 -32.03
N GLY A 473 12.74 46.41 -32.27
CA GLY A 473 12.82 45.54 -33.44
C GLY A 473 11.55 44.72 -33.57
N ALA A 474 10.59 45.25 -34.33
CA ALA A 474 9.35 44.57 -34.69
C ALA A 474 9.52 43.97 -36.09
N ASP A 475 9.39 42.65 -36.21
CA ASP A 475 8.96 41.95 -37.42
C ASP A 475 8.46 40.57 -37.02
N ALA A 476 7.14 40.40 -36.97
CA ALA A 476 6.49 39.12 -36.81
C ALA A 476 5.29 39.05 -37.75
N THR A 477 5.47 38.28 -38.81
CA THR A 477 4.48 37.75 -39.76
C THR A 477 3.22 37.21 -39.07
N PRO A 478 2.01 37.47 -39.61
CA PRO A 478 0.78 36.91 -39.07
C PRO A 478 0.50 35.51 -39.62
N LEU A 479 0.18 34.57 -38.73
CA LEU A 479 -0.40 33.27 -39.06
C LEU A 479 -1.92 33.40 -39.34
N PRO A 480 -2.49 32.53 -40.20
CA PRO A 480 -3.86 32.69 -40.69
C PRO A 480 -4.92 32.21 -39.70
N ARG A 481 -6.04 32.94 -39.65
CA ARG A 481 -7.29 32.55 -38.97
C ARG A 481 -7.96 31.38 -39.71
N PRO A 482 -8.52 30.39 -39.01
CA PRO A 482 -9.44 29.44 -39.63
C PRO A 482 -10.84 30.04 -39.77
N ARG A 483 -11.43 29.74 -40.93
CA ARG A 483 -12.75 30.13 -41.43
C ARG A 483 -13.88 29.59 -40.54
N GLY A 484 -14.93 30.40 -40.42
CA GLY A 484 -16.18 30.04 -39.75
C GLY A 484 -17.02 29.05 -40.54
N SER A 485 -17.79 28.26 -39.79
CA SER A 485 -18.93 27.48 -40.29
C SER A 485 -20.22 28.16 -39.83
N ALA A 486 -21.09 28.36 -40.81
CA ALA A 486 -22.37 29.05 -40.73
C ALA A 486 -23.38 28.36 -39.78
N LEU A 487 -24.19 29.17 -39.11
CA LEU A 487 -25.51 28.80 -38.59
C LEU A 487 -26.57 29.50 -39.46
N PRO A 488 -27.65 28.82 -39.88
CA PRO A 488 -28.75 29.48 -40.57
C PRO A 488 -29.69 30.16 -39.58
N ARG A 489 -30.12 31.37 -39.97
CA ARG A 489 -31.20 32.16 -39.38
C ARG A 489 -32.57 31.70 -39.89
N GLY A 490 -33.59 31.91 -39.06
CA GLY A 490 -35.00 32.12 -39.46
C GLY A 490 -35.94 31.60 -38.37
N GLN A 491 -36.97 32.27 -37.88
CA GLN A 491 -37.61 33.58 -38.07
C GLN A 491 -38.59 33.77 -36.86
N PRO A 492 -39.41 34.83 -36.72
CA PRO A 492 -39.73 35.42 -35.41
C PRO A 492 -41.18 35.23 -34.90
N ALA A 493 -41.31 35.49 -33.60
CA ALA A 493 -42.42 36.11 -32.85
C ALA A 493 -43.87 35.57 -32.96
N ASP A 494 -44.42 35.19 -31.80
CA ASP A 494 -45.81 35.43 -31.43
C ASP A 494 -45.89 35.71 -29.90
N PRO A 495 -46.64 36.72 -29.41
CA PRO A 495 -46.77 37.01 -27.98
C PRO A 495 -48.12 36.50 -27.45
N GLY A 496 -48.11 35.64 -26.44
CA GLY A 496 -49.35 35.10 -25.88
C GLY A 496 -49.19 34.44 -24.53
N ASP A 497 -49.40 35.24 -23.49
CA ASP A 497 -50.29 34.99 -22.35
C ASP A 497 -50.11 33.74 -21.43
N ARG A 498 -50.30 34.02 -20.13
CA ARG A 498 -50.61 33.11 -18.99
C ARG A 498 -49.52 32.23 -18.38
N GLY A 499 -49.08 32.69 -17.20
CA GLY A 499 -49.59 32.11 -15.96
C GLY A 499 -48.78 30.99 -15.27
N ARG A 500 -48.70 31.15 -13.94
CA ARG A 500 -48.43 30.14 -12.90
C ARG A 500 -46.98 29.69 -12.66
N GLY A 501 -46.43 30.33 -11.63
CA GLY A 501 -45.66 29.78 -10.52
C GLY A 501 -45.15 28.34 -10.55
N HIS A 502 -43.86 28.18 -10.24
CA HIS A 502 -43.42 27.43 -9.06
C HIS A 502 -41.90 27.59 -8.84
N ARG A 503 -41.56 27.90 -7.58
CA ARG A 503 -40.35 27.46 -6.83
C ARG A 503 -38.99 27.62 -7.51
N GLY A 504 -38.32 28.71 -7.17
CA GLY A 504 -36.86 28.81 -7.24
C GLY A 504 -36.20 27.87 -6.23
N ALA A 505 -35.47 26.87 -6.73
CA ALA A 505 -34.49 26.12 -5.96
C ALA A 505 -33.10 26.64 -6.31
N ALA A 506 -32.45 27.25 -5.31
CA ALA A 506 -31.10 27.76 -5.39
C ALA A 506 -30.09 26.63 -5.58
N LEU A 507 -29.33 26.65 -6.69
CA LEU A 507 -28.08 25.92 -6.82
C LEU A 507 -27.04 26.51 -5.86
N ARG A 508 -26.74 25.81 -4.77
CA ARG A 508 -25.52 26.04 -3.98
C ARG A 508 -24.44 25.07 -4.44
N HIS A 509 -23.45 25.59 -5.17
CA HIS A 509 -22.15 24.95 -5.32
C HIS A 509 -21.49 24.80 -3.94
N ARG A 510 -21.24 23.58 -3.49
CA ARG A 510 -20.33 23.29 -2.37
C ARG A 510 -18.98 22.86 -2.93
N LEU A 511 -18.03 23.79 -2.91
CA LEU A 511 -16.60 23.51 -2.99
C LEU A 511 -16.15 22.92 -1.65
N PHE A 512 -15.65 21.68 -1.64
CA PHE A 512 -14.92 21.12 -0.51
C PHE A 512 -13.46 21.59 -0.61
N ALA A 513 -13.12 22.64 0.14
CA ALA A 513 -11.74 23.00 0.42
C ALA A 513 -11.36 22.43 1.79
N TYR A 514 -10.37 21.52 1.82
CA TYR A 514 -9.63 21.24 3.04
C TYR A 514 -8.76 22.45 3.35
N SER A 515 -9.09 23.17 4.42
CA SER A 515 -8.23 24.20 5.01
C SER A 515 -8.07 23.92 6.51
N PRO A 516 -6.87 24.13 7.08
CA PRO A 516 -6.58 23.82 8.47
C PRO A 516 -7.29 24.83 9.39
N ILE A 517 -8.02 24.34 10.39
CA ILE A 517 -8.70 25.19 11.36
C ILE A 517 -7.69 25.71 12.38
N THR A 518 -7.39 27.00 12.30
CA THR A 518 -6.81 27.79 13.40
C THR A 518 -7.93 28.11 14.38
N LEU A 519 -7.87 27.59 15.61
CA LEU A 519 -8.86 27.83 16.66
C LEU A 519 -8.65 29.20 17.31
N THR A 520 -9.61 30.10 17.12
CA THR A 520 -9.76 31.36 17.86
C THR A 520 -10.38 31.09 19.24
N ARG A 521 -9.74 31.62 20.27
CA ARG A 521 -10.08 31.49 21.70
C ARG A 521 -11.25 32.42 22.05
N THR A 522 -12.46 31.89 22.25
CA THR A 522 -13.62 32.67 22.71
C THR A 522 -13.65 32.74 24.24
N ARG A 523 -13.60 33.97 24.78
CA ARG A 523 -13.81 34.30 26.20
C ARG A 523 -15.25 33.94 26.61
N LEU A 524 -15.39 33.14 27.67
CA LEU A 524 -16.65 32.94 28.40
C LEU A 524 -16.87 34.13 29.35
N GLY A 525 -18.02 34.80 29.16
CA GLY A 525 -18.50 35.89 30.01
C GLY A 525 -19.10 35.39 31.32
N ARG A 526 -18.76 36.09 32.41
CA ARG A 526 -19.41 36.02 33.73
C ARG A 526 -20.87 36.47 33.64
N ARG A 527 -21.75 35.84 34.44
CA ARG A 527 -22.99 36.44 34.93
C ARG A 527 -22.96 36.50 36.47
N PRO A 528 -23.61 37.51 37.08
CA PRO A 528 -23.57 37.76 38.52
C PRO A 528 -24.68 37.01 39.26
N SER A 529 -24.42 36.63 40.50
CA SER A 529 -25.45 36.27 41.48
C SER A 529 -25.31 37.21 42.68
N ASN A 530 -26.37 37.95 42.95
CA ASN A 530 -26.54 38.75 44.15
C ASN A 530 -26.81 37.84 45.36
N SER A 531 -26.24 38.27 46.48
CA SER A 531 -26.40 37.75 47.85
C SER A 531 -27.80 38.06 48.42
N PRO A 532 -28.08 37.54 49.62
CA PRO A 532 -28.08 38.41 50.80
C PRO A 532 -26.78 38.36 51.59
#